data_AF-A0ABD4S390-F1
#
_entry.id   AF-A0ABD4S390-F1
#
_cell.length_a   1.000
_cell.length_b   1.000
_cell.length_c   1.000
_cell.angle_alpha   90.00
_cell.angle_beta   90.00
_cell.angle_gamma   90.00
#
_symmetry.space_group_name_H-M   'P 1'
#
loop_
_entity.id
_entity.type
_entity.pdbx_description
1 polymer ?
#
loop_
_entity_poly.entity_id
_entity_poly.type
_entity_poly.pdbx_seq_one_letter_code
_entity_poly.pdbx_strand_id
1 'polypeptide(L)'
;LKTGLGYTLKGVGDNSQMIKSLGINIGSIKILGLMISNGLIALSGSLMAQFLGFSDVNMGIGTLVLGIASIIIGITLFKKFTFIKDTTAIIVGSFIYQFTIYFAMSLGMLSTDLKLITAIVIIAFLATGNLNISLKKNKYKASTKNKSEKRGVIDVTN
;
A
#
# COMPACT_ATOMS: atom_id res chain seq x y z
N LEU A 1 -0.57 -8.74 -19.82
CA LEU A 1 -0.20 -10.16 -19.60
C LEU A 1 -1.26 -11.02 -20.27
N LYS A 2 -0.91 -11.74 -21.33
CA LYS A 2 -1.84 -12.58 -22.11
C LYS A 2 -1.46 -14.06 -21.99
N THR A 3 -1.39 -14.59 -20.77
CA THR A 3 -1.15 -16.03 -20.55
C THR A 3 -2.38 -16.64 -19.91
N GLY A 4 -2.76 -17.86 -20.34
CA GLY A 4 -3.94 -18.54 -19.82
C GLY A 4 -3.91 -18.67 -18.30
N LEU A 5 -2.73 -19.01 -17.74
CA LEU A 5 -2.52 -19.17 -16.31
C LEU A 5 -2.74 -17.87 -15.52
N GLY A 6 -2.35 -16.71 -16.08
CA GLY A 6 -2.57 -15.41 -15.46
C GLY A 6 -4.05 -14.98 -15.45
N TYR A 7 -4.78 -15.27 -16.53
CA TYR A 7 -6.23 -15.03 -16.58
C TYR A 7 -6.98 -15.92 -15.62
N THR A 8 -6.59 -17.20 -15.51
CA THR A 8 -7.24 -18.11 -14.58
C THR A 8 -6.93 -17.74 -13.13
N LEU A 9 -5.71 -17.31 -12.81
CA LEU A 9 -5.36 -16.82 -11.47
C LEU A 9 -6.18 -15.58 -11.09
N LYS A 10 -6.32 -14.61 -12.00
CA LYS A 10 -7.17 -13.43 -11.78
C LYS A 10 -8.65 -13.81 -11.67
N GLY A 11 -9.12 -14.69 -12.55
CA GLY A 11 -10.51 -15.16 -12.58
C GLY A 11 -10.89 -15.98 -11.34
N VAL A 12 -9.96 -16.74 -10.75
CA VAL A 12 -10.20 -17.42 -9.46
C VAL A 12 -10.40 -16.42 -8.32
N GLY A 13 -9.72 -15.27 -8.38
CA GLY A 13 -9.91 -14.16 -7.44
C GLY A 13 -11.24 -13.44 -7.60
N ASP A 14 -11.67 -13.18 -8.84
CA ASP A 14 -12.94 -12.47 -9.12
C ASP A 14 -14.16 -13.39 -8.92
N ASN A 15 -14.17 -14.58 -9.53
CA ASN A 15 -15.26 -15.55 -9.40
C ASN A 15 -14.78 -17.00 -9.56
N SER A 16 -14.54 -17.65 -8.43
CA SER A 16 -14.16 -19.06 -8.40
C SER A 16 -15.19 -20.02 -9.01
N GLN A 17 -16.49 -19.72 -8.99
CA GLN A 17 -17.52 -20.59 -9.56
C GLN A 17 -17.46 -20.63 -11.09
N MET A 18 -17.18 -19.49 -11.73
CA MET A 18 -16.99 -19.40 -13.18
C MET A 18 -15.78 -20.24 -13.64
N ILE A 19 -14.67 -20.17 -12.91
CA ILE A 19 -13.49 -20.98 -13.27
C ILE A 19 -13.75 -22.47 -13.04
N LYS A 20 -14.56 -22.82 -12.04
CA LYS A 20 -14.98 -24.21 -11.79
C LYS A 20 -15.81 -24.77 -12.93
N SER A 21 -16.74 -23.98 -13.50
CA SER A 21 -17.55 -24.43 -14.64
C SER A 21 -16.75 -24.56 -15.93
N LEU A 22 -15.62 -23.87 -16.03
CA LEU A 22 -14.66 -23.98 -17.13
C LEU A 22 -13.76 -25.24 -17.04
N GLY A 23 -14.00 -26.12 -16.05
CA GLY A 23 -13.28 -27.39 -15.88
C GLY A 23 -11.89 -27.26 -15.28
N ILE A 24 -11.52 -26.08 -14.77
CA ILE A 24 -10.17 -25.84 -14.22
C ILE A 24 -10.16 -26.03 -12.70
N ASN A 25 -9.13 -26.70 -12.18
CA ASN A 25 -8.96 -26.93 -10.75
C ASN A 25 -8.56 -25.64 -10.01
N ILE A 26 -9.50 -25.09 -9.24
CA ILE A 26 -9.30 -23.90 -8.40
C ILE A 26 -8.22 -24.14 -7.33
N GLY A 27 -8.14 -25.36 -6.79
CA GLY A 27 -7.22 -25.72 -5.72
C GLY A 27 -5.77 -25.56 -6.16
N SER A 28 -5.41 -26.12 -7.32
CA SER A 28 -4.06 -25.99 -7.90
C SER A 28 -3.66 -24.53 -8.14
N ILE A 29 -4.60 -23.69 -8.57
CA ILE A 29 -4.36 -22.27 -8.82
C ILE A 29 -4.17 -21.49 -7.52
N LYS A 30 -4.96 -21.78 -6.49
CA LYS A 30 -4.80 -21.17 -5.15
C LYS A 30 -3.48 -21.56 -4.52
N ILE A 31 -3.10 -22.84 -4.59
CA ILE A 31 -1.81 -23.33 -4.11
C ILE A 31 -0.67 -22.62 -4.84
N LEU A 32 -0.75 -22.51 -6.16
CA LEU A 32 0.25 -21.80 -6.96
C LEU A 32 0.38 -20.32 -6.56
N GLY A 33 -0.74 -19.63 -6.36
CA GLY A 33 -0.74 -18.25 -5.86
C GLY A 33 -0.13 -18.11 -4.47
N LEU A 34 -0.46 -19.01 -3.54
CA LEU A 34 0.10 -19.05 -2.19
C LEU A 34 1.60 -19.35 -2.20
N MET A 35 2.04 -20.32 -3.02
CA MET A 35 3.45 -20.67 -3.17
C MET A 35 4.27 -19.48 -3.69
N ILE A 36 3.77 -18.77 -4.70
CA ILE A 36 4.46 -17.58 -5.24
C ILE A 36 4.52 -16.47 -4.19
N SER A 37 3.41 -16.18 -3.50
CA SER A 37 3.37 -15.15 -2.45
C SER A 37 4.34 -15.46 -1.32
N ASN A 38 4.29 -16.68 -0.77
CA ASN A 38 5.15 -17.09 0.33
C ASN A 38 6.62 -17.19 -0.11
N GLY A 39 6.88 -17.61 -1.34
CA GLY A 39 8.23 -17.63 -1.92
C GLY A 39 8.85 -16.23 -2.00
N LEU A 40 8.08 -15.23 -2.46
CA LEU A 40 8.56 -13.84 -2.52
C LEU A 40 8.80 -13.25 -1.12
N ILE A 41 7.92 -13.53 -0.16
CA ILE A 41 8.08 -13.08 1.23
C ILE A 41 9.33 -13.70 1.86
N ALA A 42 9.53 -15.01 1.70
CA ALA A 42 10.69 -15.72 2.21
C ALA A 42 11.99 -15.22 1.58
N LEU A 43 11.99 -14.99 0.26
CA LEU A 43 13.13 -14.42 -0.47
C LEU A 43 13.51 -13.03 0.06
N SER A 44 12.51 -12.16 0.24
CA SER A 44 12.73 -10.82 0.81
C SER A 44 13.27 -10.88 2.24
N GLY A 45 12.76 -11.80 3.07
CA GLY A 45 13.25 -11.99 4.44
C GLY A 45 14.69 -12.51 4.48
N SER A 46 15.05 -13.43 3.59
CA SER A 46 16.43 -13.95 3.47
C SER A 46 17.41 -12.88 3.02
N LEU A 47 17.03 -12.02 2.06
CA LEU A 47 17.85 -10.88 1.63
C LEU A 47 18.05 -9.87 2.78
N MET A 48 17.01 -9.63 3.57
CA MET A 48 17.11 -8.73 4.73
C MET A 48 18.02 -9.30 5.82
N ALA A 49 17.93 -10.61 6.10
CA ALA A 49 18.82 -11.29 7.05
C ALA A 49 20.29 -11.19 6.61
N GLN A 50 20.56 -11.33 5.31
CA GLN A 50 21.89 -11.13 4.76
C GLN A 50 22.37 -9.68 4.86
N PHE A 51 21.48 -8.70 4.65
CA PHE A 51 21.81 -7.28 4.76
C PHE A 51 22.12 -6.85 6.20
N LEU A 52 21.39 -7.38 7.18
CA LEU A 52 21.58 -7.06 8.59
C LEU A 52 22.70 -7.89 9.26
N GLY A 53 23.00 -9.08 8.74
CA GLY A 53 24.04 -9.98 9.27
C GLY A 53 23.62 -10.78 10.51
N PHE A 54 22.36 -10.70 10.95
CA PHE A 54 21.78 -11.47 12.04
C PHE A 54 20.29 -11.75 11.78
N SER A 55 19.70 -12.70 12.50
CA SER A 55 18.30 -13.08 12.34
C SER A 55 17.66 -13.41 13.67
N ASP A 56 16.78 -12.52 14.14
CA ASP A 56 16.03 -12.68 15.38
C ASP A 56 14.52 -12.75 15.12
N VAL A 57 13.74 -13.28 16.07
CA VAL A 57 12.26 -13.34 16.00
C VAL A 57 11.61 -11.97 15.81
N ASN A 58 12.23 -10.91 16.34
CA ASN A 58 11.76 -9.54 16.21
C ASN A 58 12.07 -8.93 14.82
N MET A 59 12.99 -9.51 14.06
CA MET A 59 13.39 -8.99 12.74
C MET A 59 12.26 -9.08 11.71
N GLY A 60 11.42 -10.12 11.79
CA GLY A 60 10.27 -10.29 10.91
C GLY A 60 9.24 -9.17 11.09
N ILE A 61 8.90 -8.86 12.34
CA ILE A 61 7.98 -7.76 12.68
C ILE A 61 8.58 -6.42 12.25
N GLY A 62 9.88 -6.20 12.51
CA GLY A 62 10.57 -4.99 12.07
C GLY A 62 10.53 -4.79 10.55
N THR A 63 10.86 -5.83 9.79
CA THR A 63 10.84 -5.78 8.31
C THR A 63 9.44 -5.51 7.76
N LEU A 64 8.40 -6.11 8.35
CA LEU A 64 7.01 -5.84 7.99
C LEU A 64 6.66 -4.36 8.21
N VAL A 65 7.00 -3.79 9.37
CA VAL A 65 6.73 -2.39 9.72
C VAL A 65 7.45 -1.43 8.77
N LEU A 66 8.71 -1.71 8.42
CA LEU A 66 9.48 -0.93 7.45
C LEU A 66 8.82 -0.96 6.06
N GLY A 67 8.35 -2.13 5.62
CA GLY A 67 7.67 -2.30 4.33
C GLY A 67 6.36 -1.52 4.23
N ILE A 68 5.47 -1.65 5.23
CA ILE A 68 4.20 -0.91 5.24
C ILE A 68 4.42 0.61 5.32
N ALA A 69 5.44 1.07 6.03
CA ALA A 69 5.77 2.50 6.13
C ALA A 69 6.12 3.11 4.77
N SER A 70 6.99 2.44 4.01
CA SER A 70 7.37 2.83 2.65
C SER A 70 6.15 2.92 1.71
N ILE A 71 5.24 1.94 1.78
CA ILE A 71 3.99 1.92 1.01
C ILE A 71 3.09 3.12 1.38
N ILE A 72 2.92 3.38 2.67
CA ILE A 72 2.09 4.50 3.16
C ILE A 72 2.65 5.84 2.68
N ILE A 73 3.98 6.04 2.75
CA ILE A 73 4.66 7.25 2.27
C ILE A 73 4.40 7.44 0.76
N GLY A 74 4.61 6.39 -0.04
CA GLY A 74 4.40 6.45 -1.50
C GLY A 74 2.96 6.81 -1.88
N ILE A 75 1.97 6.11 -1.30
CA ILE A 75 0.55 6.38 -1.59
C ILE A 75 0.15 7.79 -1.14
N THR A 76 0.68 8.25 -0.02
CA THR A 76 0.36 9.58 0.53
C THR A 76 0.89 10.71 -0.37
N LEU A 77 2.09 10.55 -0.92
CA LEU A 77 2.68 11.55 -1.82
C LEU A 77 1.92 11.65 -3.15
N PHE A 78 1.55 10.51 -3.73
CA PHE A 78 0.93 10.46 -5.06
C PHE A 78 -0.60 10.48 -5.06
N LYS A 79 -1.23 10.68 -3.89
CA LYS A 79 -2.70 10.67 -3.73
C LYS A 79 -3.49 11.58 -4.67
N LYS A 80 -2.87 12.66 -5.19
CA LYS A 80 -3.52 13.61 -6.10
C LYS A 80 -3.23 13.36 -7.58
N PHE A 81 -2.24 12.51 -7.91
CA PHE A 81 -1.82 12.26 -9.28
C PHE A 81 -2.50 11.01 -9.84
N THR A 82 -3.64 11.19 -10.50
CA THR A 82 -4.42 10.12 -11.14
C THR A 82 -3.70 9.41 -12.31
N PHE A 83 -2.59 9.95 -12.80
CA PHE A 83 -1.85 9.40 -13.94
C PHE A 83 -0.75 8.39 -13.54
N ILE A 84 -0.38 8.33 -12.25
CA ILE A 84 0.71 7.47 -11.79
C ILE A 84 0.11 6.17 -11.27
N LYS A 85 0.63 5.04 -11.76
CA LYS A 85 0.23 3.72 -11.25
C LYS A 85 0.71 3.56 -9.81
N ASP A 86 -0.12 2.98 -8.96
CA ASP A 86 0.17 2.75 -7.54
C ASP A 86 1.51 2.02 -7.32
N THR A 87 1.87 1.10 -8.23
CA THR A 87 3.16 0.38 -8.18
C THR A 87 4.36 1.30 -8.29
N THR A 88 4.30 2.35 -9.12
CA THR A 88 5.39 3.32 -9.28
C THR A 88 5.45 4.28 -8.09
N ALA A 89 4.29 4.67 -7.55
CA ALA A 89 4.21 5.49 -6.34
C ALA A 89 4.89 4.81 -5.14
N ILE A 90 4.71 3.49 -4.98
CA ILE A 90 5.37 2.72 -3.91
C ILE A 90 6.88 2.66 -4.12
N ILE A 91 7.36 2.44 -5.35
CA ILE A 91 8.80 2.43 -5.65
C ILE A 91 9.44 3.76 -5.26
N VAL A 92 8.82 4.88 -5.65
CA VAL A 92 9.31 6.22 -5.29
C VAL A 92 9.21 6.46 -3.77
N GLY A 93 8.16 5.98 -3.12
CA GLY A 93 8.01 6.02 -1.66
C GLY A 93 9.16 5.33 -0.92
N SER A 94 9.65 4.20 -1.45
CA SER A 94 10.81 3.48 -0.90
C SER A 94 12.09 4.28 -0.96
N PHE A 95 12.35 4.96 -2.09
CA PHE A 95 13.50 5.85 -2.21
C PHE A 95 13.42 7.01 -1.22
N ILE A 96 12.26 7.65 -1.12
CA ILE A 96 12.05 8.80 -0.21
C ILE A 96 12.24 8.39 1.25
N TYR A 97 11.73 7.21 1.62
CA TYR A 97 11.94 6.64 2.94
C TYR A 97 13.45 6.53 3.22
N GLN A 98 14.21 5.90 2.31
CA GLN A 98 15.65 5.71 2.48
C GLN A 98 16.42 7.03 2.51
N PHE A 99 16.07 8.00 1.67
CA PHE A 99 16.65 9.35 1.68
C PHE A 99 16.42 10.06 3.01
N THR A 100 15.23 9.92 3.58
CA THR A 100 14.92 10.56 4.86
C THR A 100 15.72 9.94 6.00
N ILE A 101 15.92 8.62 6.00
CA ILE A 101 16.79 7.95 6.97
C ILE A 101 18.24 8.40 6.80
N TYR A 102 18.73 8.47 5.57
CA TYR A 102 20.10 8.93 5.29
C TYR A 102 20.31 10.37 5.76
N PHE A 103 19.35 11.26 5.49
CA PHE A 103 19.41 12.65 5.94
C PHE A 103 19.35 12.78 7.46
N ALA A 104 18.49 11.99 8.12
CA ALA A 104 18.42 11.95 9.58
C ALA A 104 19.75 11.45 10.21
N MET A 105 20.39 10.46 9.60
CA MET A 105 21.69 9.94 10.05
C MET A 105 22.82 10.95 9.84
N SER A 106 22.77 11.74 8.76
CA SER A 106 23.74 12.81 8.51
C SER A 106 23.69 13.95 9.54
N LEU A 107 22.60 14.09 10.31
CA LEU A 107 22.48 15.04 11.42
C LEU A 107 23.11 14.51 12.73
N GLY A 108 23.79 13.36 12.70
CA GLY A 108 24.70 12.91 13.76
C GLY A 108 24.05 12.19 14.94
N MET A 109 22.83 11.70 14.82
CA MET A 109 22.14 10.98 15.90
C MET A 109 22.51 9.49 15.96
N LEU A 110 22.60 8.95 17.19
CA LEU A 110 22.98 7.55 17.45
C LEU A 110 21.97 6.53 16.90
N SER A 111 22.47 5.35 16.50
CA SER A 111 21.71 4.25 15.90
C SER A 111 20.59 3.67 16.76
N THR A 112 20.67 3.81 18.08
CA THR A 112 19.65 3.39 19.05
C THR A 112 18.38 4.23 18.94
N ASP A 113 18.51 5.52 18.62
CA ASP A 113 17.39 6.46 18.46
C ASP A 113 16.82 6.44 17.02
N LEU A 114 17.46 5.74 16.09
CA LEU A 114 16.99 5.68 14.69
C LEU A 114 15.59 5.06 14.59
N LYS A 115 15.24 4.07 15.41
CA LYS A 115 13.87 3.51 15.41
C LYS A 115 12.81 4.54 15.86
N LEU A 116 13.18 5.45 16.75
CA LEU A 116 12.31 6.53 17.22
C LEU A 116 12.22 7.64 16.17
N ILE A 117 13.34 7.99 15.54
CA ILE A 117 13.41 8.97 14.46
C ILE A 117 12.61 8.50 13.24
N THR A 118 12.71 7.21 12.87
CA THR A 118 11.96 6.66 11.74
C THR A 118 10.46 6.78 12.00
N ALA A 119 10.02 6.48 13.23
CA ALA A 119 8.63 6.63 13.63
C ALA A 119 8.17 8.09 13.56
N ILE A 120 8.95 9.04 14.09
CA ILE A 120 8.63 10.48 14.05
C ILE A 120 8.52 10.98 12.60
N VAL A 121 9.47 10.59 11.75
CA VAL A 121 9.46 10.93 10.32
C VAL A 121 8.20 10.39 9.64
N ILE A 122 7.84 9.13 9.88
CA ILE A 122 6.62 8.53 9.31
C ILE A 122 5.38 9.29 9.78
N ILE A 123 5.31 9.64 11.08
CA ILE A 123 4.21 10.42 11.65
C ILE A 123 4.13 11.82 11.01
N ALA A 124 5.27 12.49 10.80
CA ALA A 124 5.32 13.80 10.15
C ALA A 124 4.81 13.74 8.70
N PHE A 125 5.28 12.76 7.91
CA PHE A 125 4.78 12.54 6.54
C PHE A 125 3.27 12.23 6.51
N LEU A 126 2.81 11.39 7.43
CA LEU A 126 1.40 11.06 7.56
C LEU A 126 0.55 12.28 7.95
N ALA A 127 1.04 13.13 8.84
CA ALA A 127 0.37 14.36 9.26
C ALA A 127 0.23 15.36 8.10
N THR A 128 1.31 15.63 7.36
CA THR A 128 1.28 16.51 6.17
C THR A 128 0.37 15.96 5.08
N GLY A 129 0.37 14.64 4.89
CA GLY A 129 -0.55 13.96 3.98
C GLY A 129 -2.02 14.10 4.36
N ASN A 130 -2.35 13.91 5.65
CA ASN A 130 -3.72 13.94 6.17
C ASN A 130 -4.31 15.36 6.33
N LEU A 131 -3.51 16.37 6.62
CA LEU A 131 -3.97 17.76 6.70
C LEU A 131 -4.62 18.23 5.39
N ASN A 132 -4.10 17.76 4.24
CA ASN A 132 -4.66 18.02 2.91
C ASN A 132 -5.99 17.29 2.62
N ILE A 133 -6.36 16.28 3.41
CA ILE A 133 -7.61 15.50 3.25
C ILE A 133 -8.72 16.07 4.13
N SER A 134 -8.41 16.56 5.33
CA SER A 134 -9.40 17.17 6.23
C SER A 134 -10.02 18.43 5.63
N LEU A 135 -9.21 19.28 4.98
CA LEU A 135 -9.68 20.49 4.29
C LEU A 135 -10.53 20.18 3.04
N LYS A 136 -10.34 19.01 2.39
CA LYS A 136 -11.10 18.63 1.18
C LYS A 136 -12.38 17.84 1.51
N LYS A 137 -12.44 17.09 2.62
CA LYS A 137 -13.67 16.41 3.08
C LYS A 137 -14.82 17.38 3.32
N ASN A 138 -14.52 18.62 3.73
CA ASN A 138 -15.55 19.63 3.96
C ASN A 138 -16.20 20.15 2.66
N LYS A 139 -15.48 20.17 1.53
CA LYS A 139 -16.04 20.55 0.21
C LYS A 139 -16.88 19.44 -0.43
N TYR A 140 -16.54 18.17 -0.24
CA TYR A 140 -17.34 17.07 -0.80
C TYR A 140 -18.67 16.86 -0.06
N LYS A 141 -18.74 17.05 1.27
CA LYS A 141 -20.02 17.00 1.99
C LYS A 141 -20.95 18.18 1.65
N ALA A 142 -20.40 19.37 1.38
CA ALA A 142 -21.19 20.54 0.99
C ALA A 142 -21.82 20.42 -0.42
N SER A 143 -21.16 19.70 -1.34
CA SER A 143 -21.65 19.54 -2.72
C SER A 143 -22.73 18.46 -2.88
N THR A 144 -22.78 17.47 -1.99
CA THR A 144 -23.83 16.41 -2.04
C THR A 144 -25.12 16.85 -1.36
N LYS A 145 -25.05 17.71 -0.33
CA LYS A 145 -26.25 18.23 0.36
C LYS A 145 -27.12 19.13 -0.55
N ASN A 146 -26.47 19.99 -1.34
CA ASN A 146 -27.15 20.87 -2.32
C ASN A 146 -27.82 20.12 -3.49
N LYS A 147 -27.37 18.91 -3.83
CA LYS A 147 -27.93 18.12 -4.94
C LYS A 147 -29.16 17.30 -4.53
N SER A 148 -29.26 16.90 -3.25
CA SER A 148 -30.47 16.26 -2.71
C SER A 148 -31.60 17.26 -2.46
N GLU A 149 -31.29 18.48 -2.02
CA GLU A 149 -32.30 19.52 -1.80
C GLU A 149 -32.95 19.98 -3.12
N LYS A 150 -32.17 20.14 -4.20
CA LYS A 150 -32.73 20.41 -5.52
C LYS A 150 -33.55 19.26 -6.10
N ARG A 151 -33.29 17.99 -5.75
CA ARG A 151 -34.11 16.86 -6.23
C ARG A 151 -35.44 16.75 -5.50
N GLY A 152 -35.44 17.00 -4.18
CA GLY A 152 -36.67 17.01 -3.39
C GLY A 152 -37.68 18.06 -3.84
N VAL A 153 -37.22 19.25 -4.27
CA VAL A 153 -38.13 20.32 -4.73
C VAL A 153 -38.81 19.99 -6.07
N ILE A 154 -38.17 19.21 -6.94
CA ILE A 154 -38.71 18.87 -8.27
C ILE A 154 -39.85 17.82 -8.15
N ASP A 155 -39.75 16.92 -7.17
CA ASP A 155 -40.73 15.84 -6.95
C ASP A 155 -42.02 16.32 -6.24
N VAL A 156 -42.04 17.51 -5.63
CA VAL A 156 -43.26 18.09 -4.99
C VAL A 156 -44.05 19.02 -5.90
N THR A 157 -43.50 19.42 -7.05
CA THR A 157 -44.12 20.40 -7.96
C THR A 157 -44.74 19.79 -9.21
N ASN A 158 -44.78 18.45 -9.33
CA ASN A 158 -45.37 17.73 -10.46
C ASN A 158 -46.45 16.75 -9.99
#